data_AF-A0A923UQS7-F1
#
_entry.id   AF-A0A923UQS7-F1
#
_cell.length_a   1.000
_cell.length_b   1.000
_cell.length_c   1.000
_cell.angle_alpha   90.00
_cell.angle_beta   90.00
_cell.angle_gamma   90.00
#
_symmetry.space_group_name_H-M   'P 1'
#
loop_
_entity.id
_entity.type
_entity.pdbx_description
1 polymer ?
#
loop_
_entity_poly.entity_id
_entity_poly.type
_entity_poly.pdbx_seq_one_letter_code
_entity_poly.pdbx_strand_id
1 'polypeptide(L)'
;MYLQVALLVSHYLIKSTSTTSLFRAVYSFCIIIFAVIIILLAAKISILLLAIYIPYGLYVLVLKNNKWFVNALVVVFFLTTTLFIFNKSAVLQLRIREGVSNALIPVTSINAKSPDVSSSQMRKLIWQDAITLIKQKPLGYTTGDVDSALVIQYIKTENALATQKHLNAHNQFLQTTLALGIVGLLTLLSLLYYPLFKLNKEAWFFYLFFSLIITFNFLTESMLQTQSGIVFFVLSYCILVSSNTKTITQYKME
;
A
#
# COMPACT_ATOMS: atom_id res chain seq x y z
N MET A 1 4.31 -3.06 -2.95
CA MET A 1 4.36 -1.67 -3.45
C MET A 1 4.93 -1.52 -4.86
N TYR A 2 6.24 -1.71 -5.09
CA TYR A 2 6.91 -1.39 -6.38
C TYR A 2 6.20 -1.95 -7.61
N LEU A 3 5.89 -3.25 -7.61
CA LEU A 3 5.17 -3.92 -8.70
C LEU A 3 3.74 -3.36 -8.92
N GLN A 4 3.07 -2.92 -7.85
CA GLN A 4 1.71 -2.36 -7.94
C GLN A 4 1.74 -0.98 -8.60
N VAL A 5 2.74 -0.16 -8.27
CA VAL A 5 2.92 1.14 -8.94
C VAL A 5 3.40 0.94 -10.38
N ALA A 6 4.26 -0.05 -10.64
CA ALA A 6 4.67 -0.40 -12.00
C ALA A 6 3.48 -0.83 -12.87
N LEU A 7 2.51 -1.58 -12.32
CA LEU A 7 1.25 -1.88 -12.98
C LEU A 7 0.45 -0.61 -13.32
N LEU A 8 0.31 0.29 -12.35
CA LEU A 8 -0.39 1.56 -12.51
C LEU A 8 0.25 2.43 -13.61
N VAL A 9 1.58 2.54 -13.60
CA VAL A 9 2.35 3.29 -14.60
C VAL A 9 2.23 2.65 -15.98
N SER A 10 2.35 1.32 -16.08
CA SER A 10 2.21 0.62 -17.36
C SER A 10 0.83 0.86 -17.98
N HIS A 11 -0.23 0.85 -17.17
CA HIS A 11 -1.58 1.17 -17.64
C HIS A 11 -1.75 2.64 -18.06
N TYR A 12 -1.16 3.58 -17.31
CA TYR A 12 -1.13 5.00 -17.69
C TYR A 12 -0.48 5.19 -19.06
N LEU A 13 0.68 4.55 -19.28
CA LEU A 13 1.42 4.67 -20.53
C LEU A 13 0.67 4.08 -21.73
N ILE A 14 -0.04 2.95 -21.58
CA ILE A 14 -0.87 2.39 -22.66
C ILE A 14 -1.95 3.36 -23.13
N LYS A 15 -2.51 4.17 -22.22
CA LYS A 15 -3.54 5.17 -22.55
C LYS A 15 -2.97 6.45 -23.16
N SER A 16 -1.66 6.67 -23.04
CA SER A 16 -1.02 7.87 -23.60
C SER A 16 -1.04 7.85 -25.13
N THR A 17 -1.49 8.97 -25.71
CA THR A 17 -1.62 9.17 -27.17
C THR A 17 -0.29 9.11 -27.90
N SER A 18 0.83 9.31 -27.20
CA SER A 18 2.19 9.27 -27.75
C SER A 18 2.75 7.86 -27.93
N THR A 19 2.04 6.80 -27.54
CA THR A 19 2.60 5.44 -27.53
C THR A 19 2.39 4.67 -28.84
N THR A 20 3.50 4.19 -29.43
CA THR A 20 3.46 3.33 -30.62
C THR A 20 2.85 1.96 -30.31
N SER A 21 2.45 1.21 -31.34
CA SER A 21 1.88 -0.14 -31.18
C SER A 21 2.85 -1.10 -30.48
N LEU A 22 4.15 -1.01 -30.78
CA LEU A 22 5.19 -1.79 -30.11
C LEU A 22 5.24 -1.51 -28.61
N PHE A 23 5.29 -0.24 -28.20
CA PHE A 23 5.32 0.12 -26.78
C PHE A 23 4.04 -0.31 -26.06
N ARG A 24 2.87 -0.19 -26.69
CA ARG A 24 1.61 -0.70 -26.13
C ARG A 24 1.65 -2.21 -25.90
N ALA A 25 2.25 -2.99 -26.80
CA ALA A 25 2.45 -4.42 -26.61
C ALA A 25 3.41 -4.73 -25.45
N VAL A 26 4.53 -4.00 -25.36
CA VAL A 26 5.49 -4.13 -24.26
C VAL A 26 4.82 -3.84 -22.91
N TYR A 27 4.09 -2.73 -22.77
CA TYR A 27 3.40 -2.41 -21.52
C TYR A 27 2.30 -3.41 -21.17
N SER A 28 1.60 -3.96 -22.17
CA SER A 28 0.60 -5.01 -21.93
C SER A 28 1.24 -6.30 -21.41
N PHE A 29 2.40 -6.67 -21.96
CA PHE A 29 3.21 -7.78 -21.46
C PHE A 29 3.71 -7.52 -20.03
N CYS A 30 4.19 -6.30 -19.74
CA CYS A 30 4.58 -5.88 -18.39
C CYS A 30 3.41 -6.00 -17.38
N ILE A 31 2.19 -5.65 -17.79
CA ILE A 31 1.01 -5.81 -16.91
C ILE A 31 0.79 -7.27 -16.55
N ILE A 32 0.84 -8.16 -17.55
CA ILE A 32 0.62 -9.59 -17.34
C ILE A 32 1.71 -10.17 -16.43
N ILE A 33 2.99 -9.90 -16.72
CA ILE A 33 4.10 -10.46 -15.94
C ILE A 33 4.09 -9.93 -14.50
N PHE A 34 3.82 -8.64 -14.26
CA PHE A 34 3.75 -8.09 -12.91
C PHE A 34 2.53 -8.63 -12.14
N ALA A 35 1.38 -8.83 -12.80
CA ALA A 35 0.22 -9.46 -12.17
C ALA A 35 0.53 -10.90 -11.74
N VAL A 36 1.20 -11.68 -12.60
CA VAL A 36 1.65 -13.04 -12.28
C VAL A 36 2.61 -13.04 -11.10
N ILE A 37 3.64 -12.18 -11.11
CA ILE A 37 4.59 -12.08 -9.99
C ILE A 37 3.87 -11.71 -8.70
N ILE A 38 2.90 -10.79 -8.73
CA ILE A 38 2.11 -10.42 -7.54
C ILE A 38 1.34 -11.62 -6.98
N ILE A 39 0.73 -12.42 -7.84
CA ILE A 39 0.01 -13.64 -7.44
C ILE A 39 0.99 -14.65 -6.83
N LEU A 40 2.14 -14.87 -7.46
CA LEU A 40 3.18 -15.79 -6.98
C LEU A 40 3.78 -15.35 -5.64
N LEU A 41 3.92 -14.04 -5.42
CA LEU A 41 4.43 -13.49 -4.17
C LEU A 41 3.47 -13.73 -2.99
N ALA A 42 2.19 -14.07 -3.27
CA ALA A 42 1.13 -14.30 -2.29
C ALA A 42 1.00 -13.19 -1.23
N ALA A 43 1.41 -11.96 -1.58
CA ALA A 43 1.40 -10.84 -0.66
C ALA A 43 -0.04 -10.34 -0.49
N LYS A 44 -0.58 -10.52 0.73
CA LYS A 44 -2.00 -10.28 1.07
C LYS A 44 -2.53 -8.92 0.59
N ILE A 45 -1.74 -7.85 0.80
CA ILE A 45 -2.09 -6.48 0.38
C ILE A 45 -2.06 -6.33 -1.15
N SER A 46 -1.10 -6.97 -1.82
CA SER A 46 -0.96 -6.89 -3.27
C SER A 46 -2.11 -7.56 -4.00
N ILE A 47 -2.62 -8.67 -3.47
CA ILE A 47 -3.78 -9.37 -4.04
C ILE A 47 -5.06 -8.53 -3.87
N LEU A 48 -5.28 -7.96 -2.68
CA LEU A 48 -6.42 -7.08 -2.40
C LEU A 48 -6.44 -5.87 -3.35
N LEU A 49 -5.30 -5.20 -3.53
CA LEU A 49 -5.21 -4.04 -4.40
C LEU A 49 -5.37 -4.41 -5.88
N LEU A 50 -4.83 -5.56 -6.31
CA LEU A 50 -5.04 -6.07 -7.67
C LEU A 50 -6.53 -6.37 -7.94
N ALA A 51 -7.24 -6.92 -6.95
CA ALA A 51 -8.67 -7.21 -7.05
C ALA A 51 -9.54 -5.94 -7.16
N ILE A 52 -9.07 -4.79 -6.67
CA ILE A 52 -9.73 -3.49 -6.87
C ILE A 52 -9.36 -2.90 -8.23
N TYR A 53 -8.11 -3.08 -8.66
CA TYR A 53 -7.56 -2.51 -9.89
C TYR A 53 -8.13 -3.13 -11.17
N ILE A 54 -8.30 -4.46 -11.21
CA ILE A 54 -8.80 -5.19 -12.39
C ILE A 54 -10.22 -4.76 -12.78
N PRO A 55 -11.22 -4.75 -11.86
CA PRO A 55 -12.57 -4.30 -12.18
C PRO A 55 -12.62 -2.84 -12.66
N TYR A 56 -11.79 -1.97 -12.09
CA TYR A 56 -11.68 -0.59 -12.56
C TYR A 56 -11.14 -0.50 -13.99
N GLY A 57 -10.02 -1.19 -14.27
CA GLY A 57 -9.43 -1.19 -15.61
C GLY A 57 -10.43 -1.65 -16.66
N LEU A 58 -11.25 -2.64 -16.31
CA LEU A 58 -12.34 -3.15 -17.13
C LEU A 58 -13.50 -2.17 -17.25
N TYR A 59 -13.94 -1.51 -16.17
CA TYR A 59 -14.95 -0.46 -16.20
C TYR A 59 -14.62 0.66 -17.20
N VAL A 60 -13.36 1.11 -17.25
CA VAL A 60 -12.93 2.13 -18.23
C VAL A 60 -12.98 1.62 -19.66
N LEU A 61 -12.67 0.34 -19.90
CA LEU A 61 -12.79 -0.27 -21.23
C LEU A 61 -14.27 -0.45 -21.64
N VAL A 62 -15.15 -0.76 -20.67
CA VAL A 62 -16.60 -0.91 -20.87
C VAL A 62 -17.24 0.39 -21.31
N LEU A 63 -16.95 1.50 -20.63
CA LEU A 63 -17.61 2.78 -20.91
C LEU A 63 -17.09 3.49 -22.17
N LYS A 64 -15.87 3.15 -22.62
CA LYS A 64 -15.25 3.79 -23.80
C LYS A 64 -15.54 3.05 -25.11
N ASN A 65 -16.17 1.87 -25.05
CA ASN A 65 -16.47 1.03 -26.21
C ASN A 65 -17.92 0.53 -26.15
N ASN A 66 -18.72 0.74 -27.19
CA ASN A 66 -20.16 0.40 -27.23
C ASN A 66 -20.47 -1.13 -27.14
N LYS A 67 -19.44 -1.97 -27.01
CA LYS A 67 -19.53 -3.43 -26.90
C LYS A 67 -19.60 -3.90 -25.44
N TRP A 68 -20.53 -3.34 -24.68
CA TRP A 68 -20.68 -3.59 -23.24
C TRP A 68 -20.78 -5.09 -22.89
N PHE A 69 -21.45 -5.88 -23.74
CA PHE A 69 -21.60 -7.33 -23.54
C PHE A 69 -20.26 -8.09 -23.63
N VAL A 70 -19.43 -7.78 -24.63
CA VAL A 70 -18.09 -8.38 -24.78
C VAL A 70 -17.21 -8.03 -23.58
N ASN A 71 -17.29 -6.78 -23.12
CA ASN A 71 -16.51 -6.34 -21.98
C ASN A 71 -16.98 -6.97 -20.66
N ALA A 72 -18.29 -7.19 -20.49
CA ALA A 72 -18.84 -7.93 -19.36
C ALA A 72 -18.36 -9.39 -19.33
N LEU A 73 -18.31 -10.06 -20.49
CA LEU A 73 -17.76 -11.42 -20.59
C LEU A 73 -16.28 -11.48 -20.21
N VAL A 74 -15.48 -10.49 -20.60
CA VAL A 74 -14.06 -10.39 -20.20
C VAL A 74 -13.94 -10.23 -18.68
N VAL A 75 -14.77 -9.37 -18.06
CA VAL A 75 -14.79 -9.21 -16.59
C VAL A 75 -15.13 -10.51 -15.90
N VAL A 76 -16.20 -11.17 -16.34
CA VAL A 76 -16.65 -12.44 -15.76
C VAL A 76 -15.57 -13.51 -15.95
N PHE A 77 -14.90 -13.55 -17.10
CA PHE A 77 -13.79 -14.47 -17.33
C PHE A 77 -12.61 -14.23 -16.38
N PHE A 78 -12.15 -12.99 -16.22
CA PHE A 78 -11.06 -12.69 -15.28
C PHE A 78 -11.46 -12.92 -13.81
N LEU A 79 -12.70 -12.62 -13.44
CA LEU A 79 -13.20 -12.87 -12.10
C LEU A 79 -13.30 -14.37 -11.81
N THR A 80 -13.87 -15.15 -12.72
CA THR A 80 -14.02 -16.61 -12.57
C THR A 80 -12.68 -17.33 -12.59
N THR A 81 -11.74 -16.94 -13.45
CA THR A 81 -10.37 -17.48 -13.45
C THR A 81 -9.62 -17.14 -12.17
N THR A 82 -9.74 -15.91 -11.66
CA THR A 82 -9.15 -15.52 -10.36
C THR A 82 -9.75 -16.34 -9.23
N LEU A 83 -11.08 -16.51 -9.18
CA LEU A 83 -11.77 -17.34 -8.19
C LEU A 83 -11.40 -18.83 -8.32
N PHE A 84 -11.17 -19.32 -9.53
CA PHE A 84 -10.73 -20.69 -9.78
C PHE A 84 -9.31 -20.94 -9.26
N ILE A 85 -8.36 -20.06 -9.60
CA ILE A 85 -6.98 -20.11 -9.08
C ILE A 85 -7.00 -20.05 -7.55
N PHE A 86 -7.82 -19.15 -6.99
CA PHE A 86 -8.00 -19.00 -5.55
C PHE A 86 -8.50 -20.29 -4.88
N ASN A 87 -9.52 -20.94 -5.45
CA ASN A 87 -10.09 -22.18 -4.90
C ASN A 87 -9.13 -23.36 -4.99
N LYS A 88 -8.27 -23.42 -6.03
CA LYS A 88 -7.35 -24.55 -6.23
C LYS A 88 -6.00 -24.38 -5.54
N SER A 89 -5.59 -23.15 -5.20
CA SER A 89 -4.29 -22.93 -4.57
C SER A 89 -4.32 -23.22 -3.06
N ALA A 90 -3.76 -24.37 -2.68
CA ALA A 90 -3.59 -24.75 -1.27
C ALA A 90 -2.83 -23.67 -0.48
N VAL A 91 -1.85 -23.02 -1.11
CA VAL A 91 -1.05 -21.96 -0.50
C VAL A 91 -1.90 -20.74 -0.13
N LEU A 92 -2.79 -20.25 -1.02
CA LEU A 92 -3.63 -19.08 -0.67
C LEU A 92 -4.63 -19.43 0.43
N GLN A 93 -5.23 -20.63 0.37
CA GLN A 93 -6.16 -21.10 1.39
C GLN A 93 -5.51 -21.18 2.78
N LEU A 94 -4.29 -21.73 2.87
CA LEU A 94 -3.52 -21.76 4.12
C LEU A 94 -3.20 -20.34 4.62
N ARG A 95 -2.70 -19.45 3.75
CA ARG A 95 -2.35 -18.08 4.12
C ARG A 95 -3.54 -17.24 4.59
N ILE A 96 -4.72 -17.49 4.05
CA ILE A 96 -5.96 -16.82 4.45
C ILE A 96 -6.46 -17.38 5.77
N ARG A 97 -6.52 -18.71 5.92
CA ARG A 97 -6.88 -19.35 7.20
C ARG A 97 -5.97 -18.87 8.33
N GLU A 98 -4.65 -18.85 8.10
CA GLU A 98 -3.67 -18.27 9.02
C GLU A 98 -3.93 -16.77 9.25
N GLY A 99 -4.26 -16.00 8.21
CA GLY A 99 -4.56 -14.58 8.35
C GLY A 99 -5.78 -14.32 9.24
N VAL A 100 -6.87 -15.05 8.99
CA VAL A 100 -8.13 -14.95 9.72
C VAL A 100 -7.96 -15.46 11.15
N SER A 101 -7.34 -16.62 11.35
CA SER A 101 -7.12 -17.16 12.70
C SER A 101 -6.27 -16.21 13.53
N ASN A 102 -5.17 -15.70 12.97
CA ASN A 102 -4.31 -14.73 13.65
C ASN A 102 -5.02 -13.40 13.91
N ALA A 103 -5.97 -12.98 13.07
CA ALA A 103 -6.76 -11.76 13.30
C ALA A 103 -7.72 -11.90 14.49
N LEU A 104 -8.27 -13.09 14.74
CA LEU A 104 -9.21 -13.35 15.82
C LEU A 104 -8.53 -13.57 17.19
N ILE A 105 -7.27 -13.98 17.21
CA ILE A 105 -6.51 -14.15 18.46
C ILE A 105 -6.31 -12.78 19.14
N PRO A 106 -6.79 -12.58 20.39
CA PRO A 106 -6.58 -11.34 21.12
C PRO A 106 -5.11 -11.17 21.50
N VAL A 107 -4.64 -9.92 21.58
CA VAL A 107 -3.20 -9.66 21.81
C VAL A 107 -2.72 -10.23 23.15
N THR A 108 -3.59 -10.25 24.16
CA THR A 108 -3.32 -10.79 25.51
C THR A 108 -3.05 -12.29 25.55
N SER A 109 -3.49 -13.07 24.55
CA SER A 109 -3.24 -14.52 24.50
C SER A 109 -2.03 -14.89 23.64
N ILE A 110 -1.34 -13.91 23.05
CA ILE A 110 -0.14 -14.15 22.26
C ILE A 110 1.04 -14.32 23.22
N ASN A 111 1.69 -15.50 23.18
CA ASN A 111 2.92 -15.72 23.91
C ASN A 111 4.09 -14.99 23.22
N ALA A 112 4.35 -13.75 23.63
CA ALA A 112 5.39 -12.89 23.05
C ALA A 112 6.83 -13.41 23.23
N LYS A 113 7.03 -14.45 24.05
CA LYS A 113 8.33 -15.12 24.26
C LYS A 113 8.54 -16.32 23.33
N SER A 114 7.49 -16.83 22.68
CA SER A 114 7.60 -17.99 21.80
C SER A 114 8.32 -17.61 20.50
N PRO A 115 9.27 -18.44 20.00
CA PRO A 115 9.87 -18.24 18.68
C PRO A 115 8.88 -18.44 17.53
N ASP A 116 7.76 -19.12 17.79
CA ASP A 116 6.75 -19.48 16.78
C ASP A 116 5.65 -18.41 16.58
N VAL A 117 5.83 -17.22 17.15
CA VAL A 117 4.89 -16.11 16.95
C VAL A 117 4.86 -15.72 15.48
N SER A 118 3.68 -15.85 14.87
CA SER A 118 3.51 -15.49 13.46
C SER A 118 3.76 -14.00 13.22
N SER A 119 4.17 -13.63 12.01
CA SER A 119 4.44 -12.21 11.67
C SER A 119 3.23 -11.29 11.85
N SER A 120 2.01 -11.83 11.78
CA SER A 120 0.77 -11.04 11.97
C SER A 120 0.48 -10.82 13.46
N GLN A 121 0.68 -11.86 14.28
CA GLN A 121 0.63 -11.74 15.74
C GLN A 121 1.72 -10.80 16.25
N MET A 122 2.91 -10.85 15.66
CA MET A 122 4.01 -9.98 16.04
C MET A 122 3.66 -8.49 15.84
N ARG A 123 3.09 -8.15 14.68
CA ARG A 123 2.62 -6.78 14.40
C ARG A 123 1.57 -6.31 15.41
N LYS A 124 0.66 -7.19 15.85
CA LYS A 124 -0.34 -6.83 16.87
C LYS A 124 0.29 -6.40 18.20
N LEU A 125 1.28 -7.16 18.68
CA LEU A 125 2.02 -6.81 19.89
C LEU A 125 2.74 -5.47 19.73
N ILE A 126 3.50 -5.32 18.64
CA ILE A 126 4.23 -4.09 18.32
C ILE A 126 3.29 -2.87 18.24
N TRP A 127 2.12 -3.01 17.61
CA TRP A 127 1.14 -1.93 17.50
C TRP A 127 0.53 -1.57 18.85
N GLN A 128 0.31 -2.54 19.73
CA GLN A 128 -0.14 -2.26 21.10
C GLN A 128 0.91 -1.46 21.88
N ASP A 129 2.18 -1.84 21.77
CA ASP A 129 3.30 -1.12 22.37
C ASP A 129 3.43 0.30 21.82
N ALA A 130 3.36 0.46 20.49
CA ALA A 130 3.39 1.75 19.81
C ALA A 130 2.22 2.66 20.25
N ILE A 131 0.99 2.13 20.28
CA ILE A 131 -0.19 2.90 20.74
C ILE A 131 -0.04 3.32 22.20
N THR A 132 0.53 2.46 23.05
CA THR A 132 0.80 2.78 24.45
C THR A 132 1.77 3.94 24.57
N LEU A 133 2.88 3.92 23.81
CA LEU A 133 3.84 5.02 23.78
C LEU A 133 3.25 6.32 23.22
N ILE A 134 2.44 6.26 22.16
CA ILE A 134 1.75 7.44 21.60
C ILE A 134 0.85 8.09 22.65
N LYS A 135 0.12 7.29 23.43
CA LYS A 135 -0.73 7.80 24.53
C LYS A 135 0.08 8.48 25.62
N GLN A 136 1.28 7.97 25.92
CA GLN A 136 2.17 8.55 26.93
C GLN A 136 2.80 9.86 26.46
N LYS A 137 3.17 9.97 25.17
CA LYS A 137 3.80 11.17 24.60
C LYS A 137 3.19 11.52 23.23
N PRO A 138 2.02 12.17 23.18
CA PRO A 138 1.31 12.46 21.93
C PRO A 138 2.05 13.41 20.97
N LEU A 139 3.02 14.18 21.50
CA LEU A 139 3.89 15.07 20.73
C LEU A 139 5.12 14.35 20.13
N GLY A 140 5.29 13.07 20.42
CA GLY A 140 6.35 12.23 19.85
C GLY A 140 7.64 12.20 20.66
N TYR A 141 8.48 11.22 20.34
CA TYR A 141 9.77 10.93 20.95
C TYR A 141 10.95 11.52 20.18
N THR A 142 10.71 12.21 19.05
CA THR A 142 11.69 12.61 18.04
C THR A 142 12.15 11.45 17.13
N THR A 143 12.67 11.79 15.96
CA THR A 143 13.16 10.80 14.97
C THR A 143 14.41 10.06 15.41
N GLY A 144 15.19 10.62 16.34
CA GLY A 144 16.40 10.00 16.86
C GLY A 144 16.14 8.93 17.92
N ASP A 145 15.08 9.12 18.73
CA ASP A 145 14.85 8.27 19.91
C ASP A 145 13.69 7.27 19.73
N VAL A 146 12.95 7.32 18.63
CA VAL A 146 11.74 6.51 18.43
C VAL A 146 12.01 5.00 18.52
N ASP A 147 13.09 4.53 17.91
CA ASP A 147 13.43 3.10 17.90
C ASP A 147 13.92 2.64 19.29
N SER A 148 14.67 3.49 19.99
CA SER A 148 15.07 3.24 21.38
C SER A 148 13.86 3.20 22.31
N ALA A 149 12.89 4.10 22.14
CA ALA A 149 11.65 4.12 22.92
C ALA A 149 10.82 2.85 22.71
N LEU A 150 10.73 2.37 21.46
CA LEU A 150 10.08 1.10 21.12
C LEU A 150 10.79 -0.09 21.78
N VAL A 151 12.11 -0.18 21.69
CA VAL A 151 12.88 -1.26 22.31
C VAL A 151 12.71 -1.27 23.83
N ILE A 152 12.75 -0.11 24.49
CA ILE A 152 12.50 0.00 25.93
C ILE A 152 11.08 -0.49 26.27
N GLN A 153 10.10 -0.16 25.44
CA GLN A 153 8.72 -0.61 25.64
C GLN A 153 8.60 -2.13 25.46
N TYR A 154 9.25 -2.71 24.45
CA TYR A 154 9.25 -4.16 24.23
C TYR A 154 9.86 -4.93 25.40
N ILE A 155 10.92 -4.39 26.01
CA ILE A 155 11.52 -4.98 27.22
C ILE A 155 10.49 -4.96 28.36
N LYS A 156 9.78 -3.85 28.57
CA LYS A 156 8.76 -3.71 29.62
C LYS A 156 7.57 -4.65 29.43
N THR A 157 7.19 -4.95 28.19
CA THR A 157 6.09 -5.86 27.86
C THR A 157 6.54 -7.29 27.59
N GLU A 158 7.81 -7.61 27.87
CA GLU A 158 8.41 -8.93 27.67
C GLU A 158 8.27 -9.46 26.23
N ASN A 159 8.24 -8.54 25.27
CA ASN A 159 8.16 -8.83 23.85
C ASN A 159 9.55 -9.20 23.31
N ALA A 160 9.97 -10.43 23.62
CA ALA A 160 11.34 -10.90 23.44
C ALA A 160 11.80 -10.84 21.98
N LEU A 161 10.95 -11.27 21.03
CA LEU A 161 11.29 -11.28 19.60
C LEU A 161 11.44 -9.86 19.03
N ALA A 162 10.55 -8.92 19.40
CA ALA A 162 10.66 -7.54 18.93
C ALA A 162 11.86 -6.82 19.53
N THR A 163 12.18 -7.12 20.79
CA THR A 163 13.39 -6.63 21.48
C THR A 163 14.65 -7.11 20.77
N GLN A 164 14.79 -8.43 20.58
CA GLN A 164 15.98 -9.04 19.98
C GLN A 164 16.26 -8.52 18.56
N LYS A 165 15.20 -8.31 17.78
CA LYS A 165 15.31 -7.86 16.39
C LYS A 165 15.28 -6.34 16.22
N HIS A 166 15.17 -5.57 17.31
CA HIS A 166 15.06 -4.11 17.27
C HIS A 166 14.00 -3.63 16.27
N LEU A 167 12.79 -4.22 16.34
CA LEU A 167 11.77 -3.97 15.31
C LEU A 167 11.17 -2.57 15.42
N ASN A 168 11.05 -1.88 14.28
CA ASN A 168 10.22 -0.67 14.18
C ASN A 168 8.73 -1.02 14.30
N ALA A 169 7.85 0.00 14.25
CA ALA A 169 6.41 -0.21 14.43
C ALA A 169 5.72 -1.06 13.34
N HIS A 170 6.41 -1.43 12.25
CA HIS A 170 5.86 -2.07 11.05
C HIS A 170 4.52 -1.44 10.59
N ASN A 171 4.45 -0.12 10.71
CA ASN A 171 3.30 0.69 10.33
C ASN A 171 3.80 2.13 10.27
N GLN A 172 3.85 2.69 9.06
CA GLN A 172 4.40 4.02 8.84
C GLN A 172 3.62 5.11 9.59
N PHE A 173 2.30 4.95 9.76
CA PHE A 173 1.50 5.92 10.51
C PHE A 173 1.85 5.92 11.99
N LEU A 174 1.96 4.73 12.61
CA LEU A 174 2.39 4.61 14.01
C LEU A 174 3.84 5.09 14.18
N GLN A 175 4.75 4.67 13.32
CA GLN A 175 6.16 5.09 13.37
C GLN A 175 6.29 6.62 13.27
N THR A 176 5.57 7.25 12.34
CA THR A 176 5.60 8.71 12.16
C THR A 176 4.97 9.42 13.36
N THR A 177 3.87 8.89 13.91
CA THR A 177 3.22 9.46 15.10
C THR A 177 4.11 9.33 16.34
N LEU A 178 4.84 8.23 16.48
CA LEU A 178 5.80 8.06 17.56
C LEU A 178 6.97 9.03 17.43
N ALA A 179 7.50 9.23 16.22
CA ALA A 179 8.64 10.12 16.00
C ALA A 179 8.27 11.60 16.13
N LEU A 180 7.18 12.03 15.49
CA LEU A 180 6.84 13.44 15.27
C LEU A 180 5.49 13.85 15.90
N GLY A 181 4.88 12.96 16.68
CA GLY A 181 3.59 13.19 17.31
C GLY A 181 2.43 13.28 16.32
N ILE A 182 1.31 13.78 16.83
CA ILE A 182 0.10 14.01 16.03
C ILE A 182 0.35 14.95 14.84
N VAL A 183 1.27 15.92 14.98
CA VAL A 183 1.64 16.85 13.90
C VAL A 183 2.28 16.09 12.73
N GLY A 184 3.16 15.12 13.02
CA GLY A 184 3.74 14.24 12.01
C GLY A 184 2.71 13.40 11.28
N LEU A 185 1.73 12.84 12.02
CA LEU A 185 0.64 12.07 11.41
C LEU A 185 -0.19 12.94 10.46
N LEU A 186 -0.60 14.13 10.90
CA LEU A 186 -1.36 15.06 10.06
C LEU A 186 -0.54 15.46 8.83
N THR A 187 0.75 15.73 8.99
CA THR A 187 1.65 16.05 7.87
C THR A 187 1.71 14.90 6.86
N LEU A 188 1.83 13.66 7.32
CA LEU A 188 1.86 12.48 6.45
C LEU A 188 0.54 12.28 5.70
N LEU A 189 -0.60 12.45 6.39
CA LEU A 189 -1.92 12.37 5.77
C LEU A 189 -2.15 13.50 4.77
N SER A 190 -1.75 14.73 5.10
CA SER A 190 -1.77 15.86 4.18
C SER A 190 -0.90 15.58 2.95
N LEU A 191 0.32 15.05 3.14
CA LEU A 191 1.19 14.69 2.04
C LEU A 191 0.50 13.68 1.10
N LEU A 192 -0.15 12.65 1.63
CA LEU A 192 -0.81 11.61 0.82
C LEU A 192 -2.09 12.05 0.10
N TYR A 193 -2.88 12.95 0.70
CA TYR A 193 -4.25 13.21 0.21
C TYR A 193 -4.48 14.65 -0.23
N TYR A 194 -3.66 15.62 0.17
CA TYR A 194 -3.81 17.01 -0.27
C TYR A 194 -3.79 17.16 -1.80
N PRO A 195 -2.92 16.46 -2.56
CA PRO A 195 -2.90 16.63 -4.01
C PRO A 195 -4.21 16.23 -4.70
N LEU A 196 -5.03 15.34 -4.09
CA LEU A 196 -6.35 14.99 -4.63
C LEU A 196 -7.28 16.20 -4.78
N PHE A 197 -7.07 17.30 -4.06
CA PHE A 197 -7.87 18.52 -4.21
C PHE A 197 -7.37 19.44 -5.33
N LYS A 198 -6.17 19.21 -5.86
CA LYS A 198 -5.50 20.09 -6.83
C LYS A 198 -5.36 19.49 -8.23
N LEU A 199 -5.46 18.18 -8.36
CA LEU A 199 -5.27 17.47 -9.62
C LEU A 199 -6.48 17.62 -10.57
N ASN A 200 -6.21 17.56 -11.87
CA ASN A 200 -7.25 17.44 -12.90
C ASN A 200 -7.91 16.04 -12.86
N LYS A 201 -9.04 15.85 -13.54
CA LYS A 201 -9.83 14.59 -13.46
C LYS A 201 -9.02 13.34 -13.85
N GLU A 202 -8.18 13.44 -14.88
CA GLU A 202 -7.41 12.30 -15.37
C GLU A 202 -6.33 11.90 -14.36
N ALA A 203 -5.56 12.87 -13.87
CA ALA A 203 -4.48 12.62 -12.92
C ALA A 203 -4.96 12.31 -11.51
N TRP A 204 -6.09 12.89 -11.11
CA TRP A 204 -6.74 12.60 -9.84
C TRP A 204 -6.92 11.11 -9.65
N PHE A 205 -7.35 10.43 -10.71
CA PHE A 205 -7.58 9.00 -10.68
C PHE A 205 -6.29 8.21 -10.44
N PHE A 206 -5.23 8.47 -11.22
CA PHE A 206 -3.96 7.77 -11.05
C PHE A 206 -3.34 8.05 -9.68
N TYR A 207 -3.42 9.30 -9.23
CA TYR A 207 -2.94 9.69 -7.92
C TYR A 207 -3.75 9.04 -6.79
N LEU A 208 -5.07 8.90 -6.92
CA LEU A 208 -5.90 8.17 -5.95
C LEU A 208 -5.39 6.73 -5.79
N PHE A 209 -5.19 6.01 -6.90
CA PHE A 209 -4.70 4.63 -6.84
C PHE A 209 -3.29 4.54 -6.27
N PHE A 210 -2.41 5.47 -6.63
CA PHE A 210 -1.10 5.59 -6.01
C PHE A 210 -1.22 5.81 -4.49
N SER A 211 -2.03 6.78 -4.04
CA SER A 211 -2.21 7.08 -2.62
C SER A 211 -2.79 5.90 -1.85
N LEU A 212 -3.74 5.14 -2.43
CA LEU A 212 -4.28 3.91 -1.84
C LEU A 212 -3.20 2.83 -1.75
N ILE A 213 -2.44 2.58 -2.82
CA ILE A 213 -1.31 1.65 -2.81
C ILE A 213 -0.36 2.00 -1.67
N ILE A 214 0.08 3.25 -1.57
CA ILE A 214 0.98 3.69 -0.50
C ILE A 214 0.35 3.50 0.87
N THR A 215 -0.91 3.91 1.06
CA THR A 215 -1.65 3.78 2.33
C THR A 215 -1.67 2.34 2.82
N PHE A 216 -2.07 1.40 1.98
CA PHE A 216 -2.16 -0.01 2.38
C PHE A 216 -0.79 -0.63 2.67
N ASN A 217 0.27 -0.25 1.95
CA ASN A 217 1.61 -0.72 2.27
C ASN A 217 2.12 -0.09 3.58
N PHE A 218 1.80 1.19 3.83
CA PHE A 218 2.14 1.91 5.06
C PHE A 218 1.43 1.37 6.30
N LEU A 219 0.27 0.71 6.16
CA LEU A 219 -0.39 0.04 7.27
C LEU A 219 0.41 -1.16 7.82
N THR A 220 1.28 -1.77 7.02
CA THR A 220 1.98 -3.01 7.40
C THR A 220 3.50 -2.91 7.42
N GLU A 221 4.06 -1.84 6.89
CA GLU A 221 5.51 -1.61 6.83
C GLU A 221 5.84 -0.13 7.07
N SER A 222 6.96 0.12 7.75
CA SER A 222 7.51 1.46 8.01
C SER A 222 8.45 1.88 6.87
N MET A 223 7.89 2.06 5.68
CA MET A 223 8.68 2.17 4.44
C MET A 223 9.59 3.40 4.39
N LEU A 224 9.17 4.52 4.98
CA LEU A 224 9.94 5.76 5.03
C LEU A 224 11.09 5.70 6.05
N GLN A 225 11.31 4.55 6.72
CA GLN A 225 12.51 4.30 7.52
C GLN A 225 13.68 3.74 6.69
N THR A 226 13.42 3.38 5.43
CA THR A 226 14.43 2.84 4.52
C THR A 226 14.70 3.81 3.38
N GLN A 227 15.96 3.93 2.95
CA GLN A 227 16.33 4.82 1.84
C GLN A 227 15.58 4.47 0.55
N SER A 228 15.47 3.18 0.22
CA SER A 228 14.76 2.73 -0.99
C SER A 228 13.27 3.11 -0.96
N GLY A 229 12.62 2.99 0.21
CA GLY A 229 11.24 3.42 0.39
C GLY A 229 11.06 4.93 0.25
N ILE A 230 11.96 5.73 0.85
CA ILE A 230 11.94 7.20 0.74
C ILE A 230 12.11 7.62 -0.72
N VAL A 231 13.18 7.16 -1.38
CA VAL A 231 13.51 7.54 -2.76
C VAL A 231 12.34 7.21 -3.70
N PHE A 232 11.79 6.00 -3.57
CA PHE A 232 10.67 5.58 -4.40
C PHE A 232 9.42 6.42 -4.17
N PHE A 233 9.06 6.65 -2.90
CA PHE A 233 7.87 7.42 -2.56
C PHE A 233 7.99 8.85 -3.07
N VAL A 234 9.11 9.52 -2.80
CA VAL A 234 9.34 10.91 -3.20
C VAL A 234 9.37 11.03 -4.73
N LEU A 235 10.08 10.16 -5.44
CA LEU A 235 10.13 10.18 -6.90
C LEU A 235 8.73 10.00 -7.51
N SER A 236 8.00 8.98 -7.08
CA SER A 236 6.65 8.69 -7.60
C SER A 236 5.68 9.83 -7.28
N TYR A 237 5.77 10.38 -6.06
CA TYR A 237 4.98 11.51 -5.61
C TYR A 237 5.21 12.75 -6.48
N CYS A 238 6.48 13.15 -6.66
CA CYS A 238 6.86 14.31 -7.45
C CYS A 238 6.37 14.19 -8.89
N ILE A 239 6.58 13.05 -9.54
CA ILE A 239 6.16 12.83 -10.94
C ILE A 239 4.64 12.98 -11.10
N LEU A 240 3.86 12.37 -10.21
CA LEU A 240 2.39 12.37 -10.34
C LEU A 240 1.78 13.74 -10.03
N VAL A 241 2.37 14.50 -9.11
CA VAL A 241 1.88 15.82 -8.70
C VAL A 241 2.33 16.91 -9.67
N SER A 242 3.60 16.92 -10.09
CA SER A 242 4.15 17.99 -10.94
C SER A 242 3.53 18.03 -12.33
N SER A 243 3.21 16.86 -12.90
CA SER A 243 2.74 16.74 -14.28
C SER A 243 1.29 17.15 -14.49
N ASN A 244 0.52 17.40 -13.43
CA ASN A 244 -0.93 17.39 -13.49
C ASN A 244 -1.65 18.38 -12.57
N THR A 245 -0.92 19.29 -11.95
CA THR A 245 -1.54 20.39 -11.22
C THR A 245 -2.30 21.25 -12.22
N LYS A 246 -3.54 21.62 -11.88
CA LYS A 246 -4.29 22.62 -12.65
C LYS A 246 -3.42 23.86 -12.72
N THR A 247 -2.85 24.18 -13.88
CA THR A 247 -2.20 25.46 -14.11
C THR A 247 -3.22 26.51 -13.71
N ILE A 248 -2.89 27.33 -12.70
CA ILE A 248 -3.68 28.51 -12.35
C ILE A 248 -3.44 29.51 -13.49
N THR A 249 -4.00 29.24 -14.66
CA THR A 249 -3.98 30.14 -15.81
C THR A 249 -5.20 31.04 -15.74
N GLN A 250 -5.34 31.78 -14.64
CA GLN A 250 -6.21 32.94 -14.54
C GLN A 250 -5.60 33.92 -13.55
N TYR A 251 -4.50 34.56 -13.96
CA TYR A 251 -4.17 35.89 -13.44
C TYR A 251 -3.74 36.78 -14.60
N LYS A 252 -4.57 37.81 -14.81
CA LYS A 252 -4.34 39.08 -15.52
C LYS A 252 -4.23 39.03 -17.05
N MET A 253 -5.40 39.06 -17.68
CA MET A 253 -5.66 39.97 -18.80
C MET A 253 -6.73 40.96 -18.31
N GLU A 254 -6.29 41.95 -17.53
CA GLU A 254 -6.98 43.23 -17.34
C GLU A 254 -5.96 44.32 -17.63
#